data_AF-A0A9D4HWP2-F1
#
_entry.id   AF-A0A9D4HWP2-F1
#
_cell.length_a   1.000
_cell.length_b   1.000
_cell.length_c   1.000
_cell.angle_alpha   90.00
_cell.angle_beta   90.00
_cell.angle_gamma   90.00
#
_symmetry.space_group_name_H-M   'P 1'
#
loop_
_entity.id
_entity.type
_entity.pdbx_description
1 polymer ?
#
loop_
_entity_poly.entity_id
_entity_poly.type
_entity_poly.pdbx_seq_one_letter_code
_entity_poly.pdbx_strand_id
1 'polypeptide(L)' 'MQTAKSKILNPRNKKVKDVRILLDSGSQRTYLTENKAKELGLSYEGEQEIKVVTFGSAKSKVLKT' A
#
# COMPACT_ATOMS: atom_id res chain seq x y z
N MET A 1 2.94 4.37 16.88
CA MET A 1 2.88 4.35 15.40
C MET A 1 3.99 5.23 14.86
N GLN A 2 5.01 4.65 14.22
CA GLN A 2 6.16 5.40 13.70
C GLN A 2 5.98 5.65 12.20
N THR A 3 6.54 6.75 11.70
CA THR A 3 6.52 7.06 10.27
C THR A 3 7.90 7.51 9.81
N ALA A 4 8.21 7.27 8.54
CA ALA A 4 9.44 7.72 7.90
C ALA A 4 9.11 8.42 6.57
N LYS A 5 9.83 9.50 6.26
CA LYS A 5 9.83 10.05 4.89
C LYS A 5 10.86 9.28 4.07
N SER A 6 10.47 8.84 2.89
CA SER A 6 11.35 8.09 2.00
C SER A 6 11.04 8.38 0.53
N LYS A 7 11.87 7.85 -0.36
CA LYS A 7 11.68 7.87 -1.81
C LYS A 7 11.50 6.46 -2.31
N ILE A 8 10.52 6.27 -3.18
CA ILE A 8 10.32 5.01 -3.89
C ILE A 8 10.66 5.19 -5.36
N LEU A 9 11.41 4.23 -5.91
CA LEU A 9 11.89 4.21 -7.28
C LEU A 9 11.28 2.99 -7.98
N ASN A 10 10.62 3.19 -9.12
CA ASN A 10 10.36 2.09 -10.04
C ASN A 10 11.56 1.94 -10.99
N PRO A 11 12.35 0.85 -10.91
CA PRO A 11 13.56 0.69 -11.72
C PRO A 11 13.27 0.57 -13.23
N ARG A 12 12.06 0.16 -13.63
CA ARG A 12 11.68 -0.04 -15.03
C ARG A 12 11.46 1.27 -15.78
N ASN A 13 10.92 2.30 -15.12
CA ASN A 13 10.62 3.60 -15.74
C ASN A 13 11.36 4.77 -15.09
N LYS A 14 12.27 4.48 -14.14
CA LYS A 14 13.07 5.45 -13.37
C LYS A 14 12.26 6.55 -12.67
N LYS A 15 10.95 6.35 -12.46
CA LYS A 15 10.11 7.30 -11.72
C LYS A 15 10.44 7.22 -10.24
N VAL A 16 10.74 8.39 -9.66
CA VAL A 16 10.95 8.56 -8.22
C VAL A 16 9.78 9.34 -7.63
N LYS A 17 9.26 8.88 -6.50
CA LYS A 17 8.20 9.59 -5.76
C LYS A 17 8.55 9.66 -4.28
N ASP A 18 8.37 10.85 -3.70
CA ASP A 18 8.41 11.02 -2.26
C ASP A 18 7.16 10.39 -1.63
N VAL A 19 7.37 9.67 -0.54
CA VAL A 19 6.32 9.00 0.21
C VAL A 19 6.54 9.09 1.72
N ARG A 20 5.47 8.89 2.47
CA ARG A 20 5.52 8.64 3.90
C ARG A 20 5.20 7.18 4.13
N ILE A 21 6.14 6.46 4.73
CA ILE A 21 5.97 5.06 5.12
C ILE A 21 5.41 5.03 6.53
N LEU A 22 4.36 4.25 6.72
CA LEU A 22 3.86 3.89 8.04
C LEU A 22 4.59 2.61 8.48
N LEU A 23 5.35 2.70 9.56
CA LEU A 23 6.00 1.53 10.16
C LEU A 23 5.03 0.91 11.15
N ASP A 24 4.34 -0.14 10.69
CA ASP A 24 3.39 -0.90 11.46
C ASP A 24 3.92 -2.31 11.72
N SER A 25 4.41 -2.54 12.94
CA SER A 25 4.91 -3.85 13.39
C SER A 25 3.81 -4.90 13.56
N GLY A 26 2.54 -4.49 13.56
CA GLY A 26 1.39 -5.39 13.64
C GLY A 26 0.97 -5.97 12.28
N SER A 27 1.52 -5.44 11.18
CA SER A 27 1.17 -5.85 9.82
C SER A 27 2.17 -6.88 9.28
N GLN A 28 1.67 -8.03 8.79
CA GLN A 28 2.49 -9.06 8.13
C GLN A 28 2.78 -8.75 6.65
N ARG A 29 2.04 -7.80 6.07
CA ARG A 29 2.16 -7.40 4.66
C ARG A 29 2.42 -5.89 4.58
N THR A 30 3.13 -5.49 3.53
CA THR A 30 3.29 -4.08 3.17
C THR A 30 2.21 -3.70 2.17
N TYR A 31 1.57 -2.55 2.39
CA TYR A 31 0.52 -2.05 1.53
C TYR A 31 0.93 -0.73 0.87
N LEU A 32 0.47 -0.55 -0.37
CA LEU A 32 0.62 0.70 -1.12
C LEU A 32 -0.77 1.16 -1.54
N THR A 33 -1.04 2.46 -1.46
CA THR A 33 -2.30 3.03 -1.96
C THR A 33 -2.37 2.90 -3.49
N GLU A 34 -3.56 2.63 -4.02
CA GLU A 34 -3.79 2.51 -5.47
C GLU A 34 -3.29 3.72 -6.27
N ASN A 35 -3.54 4.94 -5.78
CA ASN A 35 -3.08 6.17 -6.44
C ASN A 35 -1.56 6.18 -6.62
N LYS A 36 -0.81 5.73 -5.61
CA LYS A 36 0.65 5.67 -5.69
C LYS A 36 1.12 4.56 -6.64
N ALA A 37 0.42 3.43 -6.70
CA ALA A 37 0.70 2.39 -7.69
C ALA A 37 0.52 2.93 -9.13
N LYS A 38 -0.57 3.67 -9.39
CA LYS A 38 -0.82 4.35 -10.68
C LYS A 38 0.26 5.36 -11.02
N GLU A 39 0.66 6.22 -10.08
CA GLU A 39 1.74 7.19 -10.28
C GLU A 39 3.08 6.54 -10.68
N LEU A 40 3.39 5.39 -10.07
CA LEU A 40 4.59 4.60 -10.35
C LEU A 40 4.48 3.75 -11.63
N GLY A 41 3.29 3.63 -12.20
CA GLY A 41 3.02 2.76 -13.34
C GLY A 41 3.22 1.27 -13.00
N LEU A 42 2.78 0.85 -11.82
CA LEU A 42 2.78 -0.56 -11.42
C LEU A 42 1.51 -1.26 -11.92
N SER A 43 1.65 -2.53 -12.28
CA SER A 43 0.55 -3.44 -12.63
C SER A 43 0.37 -4.49 -11.53
N TYR A 44 -0.86 -4.93 -11.32
CA TYR A 44 -1.17 -6.01 -10.38
C TYR A 44 -0.77 -7.37 -10.98
N GLU A 45 -0.16 -8.24 -10.17
CA GLU A 45 0.07 -9.64 -10.51
C GLU A 45 -1.06 -10.49 -9.92
N GLY A 46 -2.20 -10.50 -10.61
CA GLY A 46 -3.41 -11.25 -10.22
C GLY A 46 -4.36 -10.49 -9.30
N GLU A 47 -5.56 -11.06 -9.11
CA GLU A 47 -6.56 -10.53 -8.18
C GLU A 47 -6.35 -11.12 -6.77
N GLN A 48 -6.35 -10.25 -5.75
CA GLN A 48 -6.38 -10.66 -4.36
C GLN A 48 -7.53 -9.98 -3.61
N GLU A 49 -8.17 -10.74 -2.73
CA GLU A 49 -9.15 -10.20 -1.79
C GLU A 49 -8.48 -9.81 -0.48
N ILE A 50 -8.61 -8.53 -0.11
CA ILE A 50 -8.14 -8.01 1.17
C ILE A 50 -9.34 -7.75 2.07
N LYS A 51 -9.46 -8.49 3.17
CA LYS A 51 -10.45 -8.21 4.22
C LYS A 51 -9.88 -7.20 5.21
N VAL A 52 -10.45 -6.00 5.23
CA VAL A 52 -10.06 -4.93 6.14
C VAL A 52 -11.08 -4.81 7.26
N VAL A 53 -10.61 -4.81 8.50
CA VAL A 53 -11.41 -4.48 9.69
C VAL A 53 -10.86 -3.18 10.26
N THR A 54 -11.71 -2.18 10.41
CA THR A 54 -11.34 -0.87 10.97
C THR A 54 -11.73 -0.80 12.44
N PHE A 55 -11.01 -0.01 13.22
CA PHE A 55 -11.34 0.24 14.62
C PHE A 55 -12.79 0.70 14.77
N GLY A 56 -13.51 0.10 15.73
CA GLY A 56 -14.93 0.39 15.98
C GLY A 56 -15.93 -0.33 15.07
N SER A 57 -15.47 -1.13 14.09
CA SER A 57 -16.34 -1.97 13.27
C SER A 57 -16.18 -3.45 13.61
N ALA A 58 -17.30 -4.15 13.85
CA ALA A 58 -17.31 -5.61 13.97
C ALA A 58 -17.32 -6.32 12.60
N LYS A 59 -17.64 -5.59 11.52
CA LYS A 59 -17.77 -6.15 10.16
C LYS A 59 -16.53 -5.82 9.33
N SER A 60 -16.01 -6.81 8.61
CA SER A 60 -14.94 -6.63 7.64
C SER A 60 -15.47 -6.09 6.31
N LYS A 61 -14.73 -5.19 5.67
CA LYS A 61 -14.94 -4.79 4.28
C LYS A 61 -13.98 -5.57 3.37
N VAL A 62 -14.49 -6.17 2.30
CA VAL A 62 -13.65 -6.82 1.28
C VAL A 62 -13.25 -5.77 0.25
N LEU A 63 -11.95 -5.62 0.03
CA LEU A 63 -11.38 -4.86 -1.07
C LEU A 63 -10.89 -5.87 -2.11
N LYS A 64 -11.31 -5.69 -3.36
CA LYS A 64 -10.78 -6.43 -4.51
C LYS A 64 -9.67 -5.58 -5.12
N THR A 65 -8.47 -6.13 -5.22
CA THR A 65 -7.31 -5.47 -5.84
C THR A 65 -6.87 -6.22 -7.08
#